data_AF-A0A956J2H4-F1
#
_entry.id   AF-A0A956J2H4-F1
#
_cell.length_a   1.000
_cell.length_b   1.000
_cell.length_c   1.000
_cell.angle_alpha   90.00
_cell.angle_beta   90.00
_cell.angle_gamma   90.00
#
_symmetry.space_group_name_H-M   'P 1'
#
loop_
_entity.id
_entity.type
_entity.pdbx_description
1 polymer ?
#
loop_
_entity_poly.entity_id
_entity_poly.type
_entity_poly.pdbx_seq_one_letter_code
_entity_poly.pdbx_strand_id
1 'polypeptide(L)'
;HGKRDKWVFCDDNEGIMDVAVRPAEPEGEESTDDDAEQPANPGSEHTSVAYAPFDEVGLGRRLGVQQFFRIERALPSAFGTHDYNYRTPTVNLQASAPVSGNGDGLVIEYGLHFKTPDEGQFFATRRAEALLAQQTTYEGASNLPAFRAGGTLTLEDHPDQDFDLLVTQVEHAVEQGGYTNRFRTQLSSVKYRAPVVSPRPRIPGLCTGIIVGTTPTEPMIDDEGRYEVSLLFDAVDPGETRASRPIRMMQPHTGPDYGMHFPLKPGTEVAIAFINGDPDRPVIVGSIPNPITPSPVRGSRLNTSRNILKSMSGVLLEMDDDA
;
A
#
# COMPACT_ATOMS: atom_id res chain seq x y z
N HIS A 1 -32.17 9.85 -11.80
CA HIS A 1 -30.80 10.27 -12.14
C HIS A 1 -30.21 10.92 -10.91
N GLY A 2 -29.33 10.22 -10.20
CA GLY A 2 -28.61 10.73 -9.04
C GLY A 2 -27.30 9.97 -8.99
N LYS A 3 -26.19 10.70 -9.18
CA LYS A 3 -24.83 10.15 -9.12
C LYS A 3 -24.64 9.53 -7.72
N ARG A 4 -24.29 8.24 -7.67
CA ARG A 4 -23.76 7.62 -6.44
C ARG A 4 -22.26 7.82 -6.50
N ASP A 5 -21.73 8.63 -5.60
CA ASP A 5 -20.29 8.79 -5.43
C ASP A 5 -19.70 7.43 -5.06
N LYS A 6 -18.76 6.97 -5.89
CA LYS A 6 -18.04 5.72 -5.68
C LYS A 6 -16.94 6.01 -4.67
N TRP A 7 -17.11 5.55 -3.44
CA TRP A 7 -16.04 5.54 -2.47
C TRP A 7 -15.10 4.37 -2.77
N VAL A 8 -13.83 4.66 -2.98
CA VAL A 8 -12.74 3.69 -2.84
C VAL A 8 -12.63 3.40 -1.35
N PHE A 9 -12.63 2.12 -0.96
CA PHE A 9 -12.35 1.74 0.41
C PHE A 9 -10.91 2.24 0.69
N CYS A 10 -10.78 3.16 1.62
CA CYS A 10 -9.50 3.64 2.14
C CYS A 10 -9.75 3.71 3.63
N ASP A 11 -9.38 2.65 4.34
CA ASP A 11 -9.53 2.61 5.78
C ASP A 11 -8.50 3.57 6.39
N ASP A 12 -8.99 4.69 6.94
CA ASP A 12 -8.20 5.75 7.60
C ASP A 12 -8.10 5.48 9.11
N ASN A 13 -8.10 4.23 9.53
CA ASN A 13 -8.11 3.88 10.95
C ASN A 13 -6.69 3.69 11.51
N GLU A 14 -5.89 4.76 11.52
CA GLU A 14 -4.82 4.93 12.51
C GLU A 14 -4.87 6.34 13.09
N GLY A 15 -5.45 6.44 14.29
CA GLY A 15 -5.33 7.60 15.15
C GLY A 15 -3.93 7.68 15.75
N ILE A 16 -2.94 8.07 14.95
CA ILE A 16 -1.66 8.67 15.36
C ILE A 16 -1.34 9.70 14.28
N MET A 17 -0.97 10.93 14.69
CA MET A 17 -0.53 11.97 13.75
C MET A 17 0.75 11.53 13.02
N ASP A 18 0.59 10.76 11.95
CA ASP A 18 1.53 10.68 10.85
C ASP A 18 0.84 11.33 9.66
N VAL A 19 1.39 12.46 9.21
CA VAL A 19 0.93 13.16 8.01
C VAL A 19 1.15 12.21 6.83
N ALA A 20 0.09 11.50 6.46
CA ALA A 20 0.09 10.53 5.38
C ALA A 20 0.35 11.25 4.05
N VAL A 21 1.55 11.09 3.49
CA VAL A 21 1.79 11.29 2.06
C VAL A 21 1.31 10.01 1.35
N ARG A 22 0.01 9.93 1.08
CA ARG A 22 -0.54 8.95 0.13
C ARG A 22 -0.24 9.42 -1.30
N PRO A 23 0.25 8.57 -2.21
CA PRO A 23 0.12 8.85 -3.64
C PRO A 23 -1.35 8.68 -4.05
N ALA A 24 -1.92 9.68 -4.71
CA ALA A 24 -3.29 9.63 -5.24
C ALA A 24 -3.43 8.51 -6.29
N GLU A 25 -4.47 7.68 -6.17
CA GLU A 25 -4.95 6.82 -7.26
C GLU A 25 -5.92 7.59 -8.17
N PRO A 26 -6.01 7.27 -9.46
CA PRO A 26 -6.82 8.03 -10.41
C PRO A 26 -8.26 7.51 -10.39
N GLU A 27 -9.16 8.18 -9.64
CA GLU A 27 -10.59 8.16 -9.98
C GLU A 27 -10.94 9.50 -10.65
N GLY A 28 -11.43 9.42 -11.89
CA GLY A 28 -11.62 10.56 -12.76
C GLY A 28 -12.67 11.53 -12.26
N GLU A 29 -12.22 12.65 -11.73
CA GLU A 29 -12.75 13.98 -12.03
C GLU A 29 -11.57 14.88 -12.38
N GLU A 30 -11.72 15.62 -13.47
CA GLU A 30 -10.72 16.50 -14.07
C GLU A 30 -10.45 17.69 -13.13
N SER A 31 -9.58 17.48 -12.15
CA SER A 31 -8.84 18.55 -11.47
C SER A 31 -7.37 18.36 -11.81
N THR A 32 -6.87 19.21 -12.70
CA THR A 32 -5.46 19.33 -13.05
C THR A 32 -4.66 19.82 -11.83
N ASP A 33 -4.26 18.90 -10.95
CA ASP A 33 -3.13 19.11 -10.03
C ASP A 33 -1.94 18.33 -10.57
N ASP A 34 -1.29 18.98 -11.53
CA ASP A 34 -0.11 18.56 -12.29
C ASP A 34 1.18 18.80 -11.47
N ASP A 35 1.19 18.42 -10.18
CA ASP A 35 2.27 18.76 -9.24
C ASP A 35 3.18 17.58 -8.83
N ALA A 36 3.09 16.43 -9.53
CA ALA A 36 4.02 15.30 -9.34
C ALA A 36 5.12 15.20 -10.42
N GLU A 37 5.22 16.22 -11.29
CA GLU A 37 6.21 16.33 -12.35
C GLU A 37 7.03 17.62 -12.25
N GLN A 38 7.48 17.98 -11.05
CA GLN A 38 8.51 19.01 -10.89
C GLN A 38 9.88 18.36 -10.66
N PRO A 39 10.84 18.45 -11.61
CA PRO A 39 12.25 18.40 -11.22
C PRO A 39 12.45 19.48 -10.15
N ALA A 40 13.19 19.14 -9.09
CA ALA A 40 13.50 19.99 -7.93
C ALA A 40 13.05 21.44 -8.11
N ASN A 41 11.89 21.78 -7.56
CA ASN A 41 11.31 23.12 -7.67
C ASN A 41 12.38 24.16 -7.25
N PRO A 42 12.71 25.19 -8.08
CA PRO A 42 13.88 26.06 -7.91
C PRO A 42 13.76 27.09 -6.77
N GLY A 43 13.10 26.71 -5.67
CA GLY A 43 13.12 27.44 -4.39
C GLY A 43 14.04 26.82 -3.35
N SER A 44 14.82 25.78 -3.68
CA SER A 44 15.78 25.17 -2.77
C SER A 44 16.97 26.09 -2.55
N GLU A 45 17.20 26.51 -1.31
CA GLU A 45 18.39 27.27 -0.92
C GLU A 45 19.64 26.44 -1.31
N HIS A 46 20.36 26.89 -2.33
CA HIS A 46 21.64 26.33 -2.72
C HIS A 46 22.73 26.88 -1.81
N THR A 47 23.50 25.99 -1.17
CA THR A 47 24.55 26.37 -0.23
C THR A 47 25.91 25.81 -0.65
N SER A 48 26.87 26.68 -0.90
CA SER A 48 28.28 26.26 -1.03
C SER A 48 28.95 26.19 0.34
N VAL A 49 29.64 25.09 0.61
CA VAL A 49 30.34 24.82 1.87
C VAL A 49 31.71 24.21 1.61
N ALA A 50 32.73 24.64 2.36
CA ALA A 50 34.07 24.06 2.26
C ALA A 50 34.22 22.83 3.16
N TYR A 51 34.98 21.84 2.67
CA TYR A 51 35.49 20.74 3.48
C TYR A 51 36.67 21.25 4.33
N ALA A 52 36.51 21.22 5.65
CA ALA A 52 37.48 21.74 6.60
C ALA A 52 37.69 20.73 7.73
N PRO A 53 38.43 19.62 7.48
CA PRO A 53 38.63 18.59 8.50
C PRO A 53 39.25 19.17 9.76
N PHE A 54 39.05 18.48 10.89
CA PHE A 54 39.60 18.95 12.16
C PHE A 54 41.13 18.82 12.15
N ASP A 55 41.84 19.96 12.12
CA ASP A 55 43.29 20.01 12.27
C ASP A 55 43.66 20.26 13.74
N GLU A 56 44.40 19.34 14.37
CA GLU A 56 44.90 19.48 15.76
C GLU A 56 45.84 20.68 15.98
N VAL A 57 46.33 21.30 14.89
CA VAL A 57 47.42 22.30 14.93
C VAL A 57 46.91 23.75 14.99
N GLY A 58 45.59 23.98 14.87
CA GLY A 58 44.99 25.32 14.84
C GLY A 58 44.07 25.60 16.03
N LEU A 59 44.36 26.66 16.80
CA LEU A 59 43.55 27.17 17.92
C LEU A 59 42.22 27.84 17.48
N GLY A 60 41.53 27.30 16.49
CA GLY A 60 40.23 27.81 16.03
C GLY A 60 39.38 26.73 15.38
N ARG A 61 38.10 26.64 15.77
CA ARG A 61 37.10 25.83 15.04
C ARG A 61 36.89 26.45 13.66
N ARG A 62 37.50 25.88 12.62
CA ARG A 62 37.17 26.23 11.23
C ARG A 62 35.70 25.91 10.98
N LEU A 63 34.96 26.84 10.39
CA LEU A 63 33.60 26.61 9.94
C LEU A 63 33.63 25.80 8.64
N GLY A 64 32.90 24.71 8.58
CA GLY A 64 32.91 23.81 7.42
C GLY A 64 32.38 22.42 7.74
N VAL A 65 32.53 21.54 6.75
CA VAL A 65 32.27 20.11 6.90
C VAL A 65 33.52 19.46 7.48
N GLN A 66 33.39 18.86 8.66
CA GLN A 66 34.51 18.29 9.41
C GLN A 66 34.73 16.81 9.09
N GLN A 67 33.66 16.12 8.70
CA GLN A 67 33.65 14.70 8.37
C GLN A 67 32.76 14.49 7.16
N PHE A 68 33.19 13.62 6.25
CA PHE A 68 32.46 13.26 5.04
C PHE A 68 32.85 11.84 4.65
N PHE A 69 31.87 10.95 4.57
CA PHE A 69 32.05 9.54 4.29
C PHE A 69 31.11 9.12 3.17
N ARG A 70 31.62 8.36 2.21
CA ARG A 70 30.81 7.69 1.19
C ARG A 70 30.36 6.32 1.71
N ILE A 71 29.07 6.04 1.59
CA ILE A 71 28.46 4.75 1.89
C ILE A 71 27.95 4.16 0.58
N GLU A 72 28.37 2.94 0.29
CA GLU A 72 27.87 2.19 -0.87
C GLU A 72 27.08 0.96 -0.44
N ARG A 73 26.00 0.68 -1.16
CA ARG A 73 25.17 -0.50 -0.97
C ARG A 73 25.09 -1.31 -2.26
N ALA A 74 25.26 -2.63 -2.12
CA ALA A 74 24.95 -3.55 -3.21
C ALA A 74 23.44 -3.55 -3.46
N LEU A 75 23.05 -3.40 -4.73
CA LEU A 75 21.67 -3.34 -5.17
C LEU A 75 21.37 -4.44 -6.18
N PRO A 76 20.09 -4.82 -6.37
CA PRO A 76 19.69 -5.71 -7.44
C PRO A 76 19.92 -5.08 -8.82
N SER A 77 19.97 -5.92 -9.86
CA SER A 77 20.05 -5.46 -11.24
C SER A 77 18.73 -4.83 -11.72
N ALA A 78 17.60 -5.39 -11.28
CA ALA A 78 16.27 -4.97 -11.68
C ALA A 78 15.25 -5.19 -10.56
N PHE A 79 14.13 -4.48 -10.68
CA PHE A 79 12.96 -4.62 -9.85
C PHE A 79 11.77 -5.00 -10.73
N GLY A 80 11.00 -6.00 -10.31
CA GLY A 80 9.82 -6.51 -10.98
C GLY A 80 8.57 -6.34 -10.12
N THR A 81 7.44 -6.12 -10.76
CA THR A 81 6.13 -6.11 -10.14
C THR A 81 5.24 -7.15 -10.79
N HIS A 82 4.37 -7.77 -10.00
CA HIS A 82 3.38 -8.72 -10.50
C HIS A 82 2.05 -8.60 -9.74
N ASP A 83 0.93 -8.71 -10.44
CA ASP A 83 -0.39 -8.86 -9.82
C ASP A 83 -1.34 -9.67 -10.71
N TYR A 84 -2.56 -9.87 -10.21
CA TYR A 84 -3.67 -10.51 -10.90
C TYR A 84 -4.97 -9.72 -10.70
N ASN A 85 -5.61 -9.35 -11.81
CA ASN A 85 -6.91 -8.70 -11.83
C ASN A 85 -7.97 -9.65 -12.40
N TYR A 86 -8.92 -10.04 -11.56
CA TYR A 86 -9.97 -10.97 -11.95
C TYR A 86 -10.96 -10.42 -12.99
N ARG A 87 -11.05 -9.09 -13.11
CA ARG A 87 -11.92 -8.45 -14.12
C ARG A 87 -11.34 -8.55 -15.53
N THR A 88 -10.02 -8.73 -15.62
CA THR A 88 -9.27 -8.88 -16.86
C THR A 88 -8.24 -10.01 -16.71
N PRO A 89 -8.70 -11.26 -16.52
CA PRO A 89 -7.86 -12.36 -16.04
C PRO A 89 -6.77 -12.78 -17.05
N THR A 90 -6.93 -12.43 -18.32
CA THR A 90 -5.98 -12.74 -19.40
C THR A 90 -4.93 -11.65 -19.61
N VAL A 91 -5.09 -10.47 -19.00
CA VAL A 91 -4.13 -9.37 -19.14
C VAL A 91 -2.90 -9.68 -18.30
N ASN A 92 -1.72 -9.63 -18.91
CA ASN A 92 -0.46 -9.83 -18.20
C ASN A 92 -0.14 -8.57 -17.36
N LEU A 93 -0.24 -8.72 -16.04
CA LEU A 93 0.12 -7.69 -15.07
C LEU A 93 1.49 -8.00 -14.48
N GLN A 94 2.50 -8.03 -15.36
CA GLN A 94 3.91 -8.12 -15.01
C GLN A 94 4.64 -6.93 -15.62
N ALA A 95 5.48 -6.28 -14.82
CA ALA A 95 6.32 -5.18 -15.27
C ALA A 95 7.68 -5.23 -14.59
N SER A 96 8.68 -4.57 -15.18
CA SER A 96 10.03 -4.51 -14.61
C SER A 96 10.75 -3.23 -15.00
N ALA A 97 11.66 -2.78 -14.13
CA ALA A 97 12.53 -1.64 -14.36
C ALA A 97 13.97 -1.96 -13.92
N PRO A 98 14.98 -1.48 -14.64
CA PRO A 98 16.38 -1.61 -14.24
C PRO A 98 16.65 -0.76 -13.00
N VAL A 99 17.49 -1.26 -12.09
CA VAL A 99 17.88 -0.58 -10.85
C VAL A 99 19.32 -0.10 -10.97
N SER A 100 20.29 -1.02 -11.00
CA SER A 100 21.71 -0.69 -11.09
C SER A 100 22.39 -1.57 -12.14
N GLY A 101 23.17 -0.95 -13.03
CA GLY A 101 23.87 -1.66 -14.11
C GLY A 101 24.95 -2.64 -13.61
N ASN A 102 25.44 -2.45 -12.38
CA ASN A 102 26.40 -3.33 -11.72
C ASN A 102 25.74 -4.20 -10.62
N GLY A 103 24.41 -4.16 -10.52
CA GLY A 103 23.67 -4.96 -9.55
C GLY A 103 23.55 -6.42 -9.98
N ASP A 104 23.26 -7.30 -9.02
CA ASP A 104 23.02 -8.72 -9.28
C ASP A 104 21.68 -9.17 -8.67
N GLY A 105 20.98 -10.07 -9.36
CA GLY A 105 19.67 -10.57 -8.96
C GLY A 105 18.50 -9.67 -9.33
N LEU A 106 17.30 -10.19 -9.07
CA LEU A 106 16.00 -9.57 -9.37
C LEU A 106 15.13 -9.63 -8.12
N VAL A 107 14.52 -8.50 -7.76
CA VAL A 107 13.49 -8.44 -6.72
C VAL A 107 12.13 -8.40 -7.40
N ILE A 108 11.20 -9.27 -7.01
CA ILE A 108 9.82 -9.26 -7.52
C ILE A 108 8.88 -8.98 -6.36
N GLU A 109 8.08 -7.92 -6.46
CA GLU A 109 7.03 -7.59 -5.50
C GLU A 109 5.66 -7.99 -6.08
N TYR A 110 4.91 -8.81 -5.34
CA TYR A 110 3.58 -9.27 -5.72
C TYR A 110 2.49 -8.65 -4.83
N GLY A 111 1.35 -8.30 -5.42
CA GLY A 111 0.18 -7.83 -4.67
C GLY A 111 0.18 -6.33 -4.41
N LEU A 112 0.69 -5.54 -5.36
CA LEU A 112 0.68 -4.08 -5.28
C LEU A 112 -0.71 -3.47 -5.55
N HIS A 113 -1.65 -4.26 -6.06
CA HIS A 113 -3.03 -3.94 -6.41
C HIS A 113 -3.17 -2.94 -7.58
N PHE A 114 -2.26 -2.98 -8.54
CA PHE A 114 -2.44 -2.25 -9.79
C PHE A 114 -3.41 -2.97 -10.73
N LYS A 115 -4.17 -2.19 -11.51
CA LYS A 115 -5.25 -2.65 -12.39
C LYS A 115 -4.79 -2.78 -13.84
N THR A 116 -3.75 -2.03 -14.23
CA THR A 116 -3.26 -1.95 -15.62
C THR A 116 -1.74 -2.20 -15.72
N PRO A 117 -1.23 -2.67 -16.88
CA PRO A 117 0.21 -2.83 -17.09
C PRO A 117 1.01 -1.52 -16.91
N ASP A 118 0.43 -0.38 -17.31
CA ASP A 118 1.08 0.93 -17.20
C ASP A 118 1.28 1.35 -15.74
N GLU A 119 0.29 1.12 -14.87
CA GLU A 119 0.43 1.28 -13.43
C GLU A 119 1.52 0.35 -12.86
N GLY A 120 1.56 -0.91 -13.31
CA GLY A 120 2.60 -1.87 -12.95
C GLY A 120 4.01 -1.36 -13.29
N GLN A 121 4.18 -0.79 -14.49
CA GLN A 121 5.43 -0.20 -14.94
C GLN A 121 5.79 1.06 -14.16
N PHE A 122 4.80 1.89 -13.82
CA PHE A 122 4.99 3.06 -12.96
C PHE A 122 5.54 2.65 -11.59
N PHE A 123 4.91 1.67 -10.92
CA PHE A 123 5.38 1.17 -9.64
C PHE A 123 6.79 0.55 -9.74
N ALA A 124 7.04 -0.29 -10.75
CA ALA A 124 8.36 -0.89 -10.95
C ALA A 124 9.45 0.18 -11.09
N THR A 125 9.18 1.22 -11.90
CA THR A 125 10.11 2.33 -12.12
C THR A 125 10.35 3.12 -10.84
N ARG A 126 9.30 3.47 -10.09
CA ARG A 126 9.43 4.24 -8.84
C ARG A 126 10.19 3.47 -7.76
N ARG A 127 9.95 2.15 -7.64
CA ARG A 127 10.69 1.27 -6.74
C ARG A 127 12.15 1.14 -7.15
N ALA A 128 12.42 1.03 -8.45
CA ALA A 128 13.78 0.97 -8.95
C ALA A 128 14.56 2.26 -8.71
N GLU A 129 13.96 3.43 -9.00
CA GLU A 129 14.53 4.74 -8.68
C GLU A 129 14.81 4.88 -7.16
N ALA A 130 13.91 4.40 -6.30
CA ALA A 130 14.09 4.45 -4.84
C ALA A 130 15.20 3.53 -4.30
N LEU A 131 15.43 2.39 -4.94
CA LEU A 131 16.58 1.54 -4.64
C LEU A 131 17.87 2.22 -5.11
N LEU A 132 17.90 2.71 -6.35
CA LEU A 132 19.07 3.37 -6.94
C LEU A 132 19.51 4.60 -6.13
N ALA A 133 18.57 5.39 -5.63
CA ALA A 133 18.86 6.55 -4.76
C ALA A 133 19.62 6.17 -3.47
N GLN A 134 19.53 4.90 -3.03
CA GLN A 134 20.23 4.38 -1.85
C GLN A 134 21.56 3.70 -2.18
N GLN A 135 21.94 3.62 -3.47
CA GLN A 135 23.18 2.95 -3.88
C GLN A 135 24.41 3.65 -3.30
N THR A 136 24.45 4.97 -3.41
CA THR A 136 25.57 5.80 -2.98
C THR A 136 25.02 6.98 -2.21
N THR A 137 25.24 6.98 -0.90
CA THR A 137 24.90 8.09 -0.01
C THR A 137 26.17 8.61 0.65
N TYR A 138 26.13 9.84 1.12
CA TYR A 138 27.23 10.42 1.88
C TYR A 138 26.73 10.88 3.23
N GLU A 139 27.49 10.57 4.28
CA GLU A 139 27.22 11.01 5.64
C GLU A 139 28.32 11.93 6.12
N GLY A 140 27.95 12.99 6.82
CA GLY A 140 28.91 13.97 7.30
C GLY A 140 28.48 14.69 8.56
N ALA A 141 29.42 15.45 9.11
CA ALA A 141 29.20 16.31 10.26
C ALA A 141 29.74 17.71 9.96
N SER A 142 28.99 18.75 10.31
CA SER A 142 29.41 20.14 10.15
C SER A 142 29.06 20.97 11.38
N ASN A 143 29.60 22.18 11.42
CA ASN A 143 29.26 23.22 12.39
C ASN A 143 28.51 24.40 11.74
N LEU A 144 27.97 24.20 10.54
CA LEU A 144 27.27 25.23 9.77
C LEU A 144 25.74 25.14 9.95
N PRO A 145 25.06 26.23 10.34
CA PRO A 145 23.61 26.23 10.53
C PRO A 145 22.82 26.23 9.21
N ALA A 146 23.49 26.31 8.05
CA ALA A 146 22.88 26.47 6.74
C ALA A 146 22.28 25.17 6.14
N PHE A 147 22.60 23.99 6.68
CA PHE A 147 22.10 22.72 6.14
C PHE A 147 20.58 22.59 6.34
N ARG A 148 19.87 22.17 5.30
CA ARG A 148 18.42 21.91 5.30
C ARG A 148 18.12 20.66 4.50
N ALA A 149 17.27 19.77 5.02
CA ALA A 149 16.76 18.64 4.24
C ALA A 149 15.97 19.17 3.02
N GLY A 150 16.18 18.55 1.85
CA GLY A 150 15.67 19.01 0.56
C GLY A 150 16.50 20.12 -0.12
N GLY A 151 17.47 20.71 0.60
CA GLY A 151 18.40 21.68 0.03
C GLY A 151 19.48 21.02 -0.83
N THR A 152 20.01 21.76 -1.81
CA THR A 152 21.19 21.35 -2.55
C THR A 152 22.42 22.04 -1.99
N LEU A 153 23.55 21.35 -1.98
CA LEU A 153 24.83 21.91 -1.54
C LEU A 153 25.95 21.52 -2.49
N THR A 154 26.93 22.39 -2.61
CA THR A 154 28.21 22.08 -3.24
C THR A 154 29.26 22.01 -2.15
N LEU A 155 29.89 20.84 -2.00
CA LEU A 155 31.03 20.63 -1.09
C LEU A 155 32.31 20.90 -1.87
N GLU A 156 32.99 21.99 -1.52
CA GLU A 156 34.24 22.44 -2.12
C GLU A 156 35.45 22.00 -1.28
N ASP A 157 36.65 22.02 -1.86
CA ASP A 157 37.93 21.77 -1.18
C ASP A 157 38.08 20.35 -0.57
N HIS A 158 37.29 19.37 -1.01
CA HIS A 158 37.47 17.98 -0.58
C HIS A 158 38.65 17.34 -1.35
N PRO A 159 39.53 16.54 -0.71
CA PRO A 159 40.74 15.99 -1.33
C PRO A 159 40.53 15.20 -2.62
N ASP A 160 39.38 14.54 -2.76
CA ASP A 160 39.04 13.73 -3.93
C ASP A 160 38.54 14.58 -5.11
N GLN A 161 37.51 15.40 -4.87
CA GLN A 161 36.84 16.26 -5.85
C GLN A 161 35.77 17.10 -5.13
N ASP A 162 35.25 18.12 -5.81
CA ASP A 162 34.03 18.79 -5.37
C ASP A 162 32.79 17.90 -5.60
N PHE A 163 31.76 18.09 -4.77
CA PHE A 163 30.52 17.30 -4.83
C PHE A 163 29.27 18.17 -4.87
N ASP A 164 28.41 17.94 -5.86
CA ASP A 164 27.05 18.47 -5.88
C ASP A 164 26.08 17.47 -5.25
N LEU A 165 25.49 17.88 -4.13
CA LEU A 165 24.79 17.00 -3.21
C LEU A 165 23.38 17.50 -2.92
N LEU A 166 22.44 16.58 -2.78
CA LEU A 166 21.11 16.81 -2.24
C LEU A 166 21.09 16.32 -0.79
N VAL A 167 20.74 17.19 0.15
CA VAL A 167 20.60 16.84 1.56
C VAL A 167 19.29 16.07 1.76
N THR A 168 19.38 14.81 2.14
CA THR A 168 18.23 13.94 2.37
C THR A 168 17.80 13.91 3.84
N GLN A 169 18.74 14.14 4.76
CA GLN A 169 18.48 14.20 6.20
C GLN A 169 19.47 15.16 6.86
N VAL A 170 19.02 15.89 7.88
CA VAL A 170 19.89 16.69 8.75
C VAL A 170 19.36 16.62 10.19
N GLU A 171 20.27 16.43 11.13
CA GLU A 171 20.03 16.45 12.56
C GLU A 171 20.85 17.57 13.18
N HIS A 172 20.17 18.53 13.81
CA HIS A 172 20.79 19.71 14.41
C HIS A 172 20.93 19.53 15.92
N ALA A 173 22.10 19.85 16.47
CA ALA A 173 22.37 19.82 17.91
C ALA A 173 22.94 21.17 18.36
N VAL A 174 22.36 21.72 19.42
CA VAL A 174 22.81 22.96 20.06
C VAL A 174 23.10 22.66 21.53
N GLU A 175 24.37 22.78 21.90
CA GLU A 175 24.83 22.61 23.27
C GLU A 175 25.50 23.89 23.78
N GLN A 176 25.75 23.99 25.08
CA GLN A 176 26.45 25.15 25.68
C GLN A 176 27.82 25.41 25.03
N GLY A 177 28.40 24.39 24.40
CA GLY A 177 29.67 24.45 23.67
C GLY A 177 29.56 24.75 22.17
N GLY A 178 28.38 25.04 21.62
CA GLY A 178 28.19 25.46 20.22
C GLY A 178 27.20 24.60 19.42
N TYR A 179 27.02 24.96 18.15
CA TYR A 179 26.15 24.27 17.21
C TYR A 179 26.93 23.21 16.42
N THR A 180 26.32 22.04 16.24
CA THR A 180 26.78 20.99 15.31
C THR A 180 25.60 20.39 14.56
N ASN A 181 25.85 19.75 13.43
CA ASN A 181 24.88 18.90 12.78
C ASN A 181 25.51 17.61 12.25
N ARG A 182 24.66 16.62 12.02
CA ARG A 182 24.94 15.44 11.19
C ARG A 182 24.00 15.46 10.00
N PHE A 183 24.49 15.09 8.83
CA PHE A 183 23.68 15.10 7.62
C PHE A 183 23.92 13.85 6.79
N ARG A 184 22.89 13.46 6.04
CA ARG A 184 22.96 12.48 4.96
C ARG A 184 22.60 13.16 3.66
N THR A 185 23.34 12.83 2.62
CA THR A 185 23.18 13.38 1.27
C THR A 185 23.29 12.28 0.21
N GLN A 186 22.91 12.62 -1.00
CA GLN A 186 23.19 11.84 -2.22
C GLN A 186 23.65 12.78 -3.33
N LEU A 187 24.18 12.26 -4.43
CA LEU A 187 24.51 13.09 -5.60
C LEU A 187 23.24 13.73 -6.17
N SER A 188 23.32 15.03 -6.48
CA SER A 188 22.21 15.79 -7.08
C SER A 188 21.81 15.26 -8.47
N SER A 189 22.72 14.59 -9.18
CA SER A 189 22.44 13.94 -10.46
C SER A 189 21.53 12.72 -10.35
N VAL A 190 21.44 12.11 -9.16
CA VAL A 190 20.59 10.95 -8.90
C VAL A 190 19.24 11.45 -8.41
N LYS A 191 18.18 11.04 -9.11
CA LYS A 191 16.80 11.41 -8.78
C LYS A 191 16.43 10.82 -7.42
N TYR A 192 16.08 11.68 -6.46
CA TYR A 192 15.63 11.22 -5.14
C TYR A 192 14.23 10.60 -5.20
N ARG A 193 14.08 9.52 -4.45
CA ARG A 193 12.81 8.93 -4.08
C ARG A 193 12.89 8.49 -2.63
N ALA A 194 11.86 8.82 -1.87
CA ALA A 194 11.75 8.37 -0.49
C ALA A 194 11.67 6.84 -0.45
N PRO A 195 12.37 6.18 0.50
CA PRO A 195 12.16 4.76 0.75
C PRO A 195 10.73 4.52 1.23
N VAL A 196 10.17 3.37 0.90
CA VAL A 196 8.86 2.96 1.43
C VAL A 196 9.08 2.39 2.83
N VAL A 197 8.87 3.24 3.84
CA VAL A 197 9.06 2.89 5.26
C VAL A 197 7.73 2.58 5.93
N SER A 198 6.65 3.26 5.53
CA SER A 198 5.31 3.04 6.07
C SER A 198 4.79 1.68 5.60
N PRO A 199 4.48 0.75 6.53
CA PRO A 199 3.91 -0.53 6.16
C PRO A 199 2.50 -0.32 5.59
N ARG A 200 2.12 -1.14 4.60
CA ARG A 200 0.72 -1.16 4.14
C ARG A 200 -0.17 -1.76 5.25
N PRO A 201 -1.33 -1.16 5.55
CA PRO A 201 -2.32 -1.77 6.44
C PRO A 201 -2.68 -3.17 5.96
N ARG A 202 -2.85 -4.10 6.90
CA ARG A 202 -3.22 -5.48 6.58
C ARG A 202 -4.26 -6.02 7.56
N ILE A 203 -5.23 -6.76 7.04
CA ILE A 203 -6.17 -7.57 7.80
C ILE A 203 -5.78 -9.04 7.61
N PRO A 204 -5.00 -9.64 8.55
CA PRO A 204 -4.51 -11.00 8.39
C PRO A 204 -5.60 -12.07 8.59
N GLY A 205 -6.73 -11.69 9.19
CA GLY A 205 -7.82 -12.60 9.56
C GLY A 205 -9.06 -12.45 8.69
N LEU A 206 -10.15 -13.03 9.21
CA LEU A 206 -11.48 -12.84 8.65
C LEU A 206 -12.18 -11.69 9.35
N CYS A 207 -12.89 -10.88 8.59
CA CYS A 207 -13.91 -9.98 9.13
C CYS A 207 -15.30 -10.56 8.87
N THR A 208 -16.26 -10.13 9.69
CA THR A 208 -17.66 -10.47 9.49
C THR A 208 -18.41 -9.30 8.85
N GLY A 209 -19.40 -9.65 8.04
CA GLY A 209 -20.27 -8.68 7.38
C GLY A 209 -21.68 -9.24 7.21
N ILE A 210 -22.62 -8.36 6.91
CA ILE A 210 -24.02 -8.70 6.68
C ILE A 210 -24.40 -8.35 5.24
N ILE A 211 -25.00 -9.30 4.52
CA ILE A 211 -25.46 -9.06 3.14
C ILE A 211 -26.53 -7.97 3.12
N VAL A 212 -26.35 -6.99 2.25
CA VAL A 212 -27.29 -5.87 2.05
C VAL A 212 -28.30 -6.23 0.97
N GLY A 213 -29.52 -5.69 1.09
CA GLY A 213 -30.59 -5.88 0.12
C GLY A 213 -31.59 -4.73 0.12
N THR A 214 -32.35 -4.62 -0.96
CA THR A 214 -33.48 -3.69 -1.07
C THR A 214 -34.69 -4.16 -0.26
N THR A 215 -34.87 -5.48 -0.19
CA THR A 215 -35.92 -6.16 0.58
C THR A 215 -35.33 -7.36 1.32
N PRO A 216 -36.02 -7.98 2.29
CA PRO A 216 -35.51 -9.17 2.98
C PRO A 216 -35.21 -10.39 2.07
N THR A 217 -35.70 -10.41 0.84
CA THR A 217 -35.55 -11.53 -0.11
C THR A 217 -34.63 -11.24 -1.29
N GLU A 218 -34.34 -9.96 -1.54
CA GLU A 218 -33.62 -9.48 -2.72
C GLU A 218 -32.27 -8.85 -2.31
N PRO A 219 -31.17 -9.61 -2.44
CA PRO A 219 -29.84 -9.07 -2.19
C PRO A 219 -29.44 -8.05 -3.26
N MET A 220 -28.62 -7.09 -2.86
CA MET A 220 -27.88 -6.24 -3.80
C MET A 220 -26.73 -7.05 -4.38
N ILE A 221 -27.02 -7.74 -5.48
CA ILE A 221 -26.10 -8.55 -6.26
C ILE A 221 -25.96 -7.95 -7.66
N ASP A 222 -24.75 -7.89 -8.21
CA ASP A 222 -24.51 -7.40 -9.57
C ASP A 222 -24.53 -8.50 -10.63
N ASP A 223 -24.39 -8.11 -11.90
CA ASP A 223 -24.41 -9.02 -13.05
C ASP A 223 -23.25 -10.03 -13.05
N GLU A 224 -22.19 -9.79 -12.27
CA GLU A 224 -21.05 -10.70 -12.07
C GLU A 224 -21.25 -11.61 -10.84
N GLY A 225 -22.38 -11.53 -10.15
CA GLY A 225 -22.68 -12.34 -8.96
C GLY A 225 -21.98 -11.88 -7.68
N ARG A 226 -21.52 -10.62 -7.63
CA ARG A 226 -20.87 -10.00 -6.46
C ARG A 226 -21.89 -9.32 -5.57
N TYR A 227 -21.65 -9.31 -4.26
CA TYR A 227 -22.58 -8.81 -3.26
C TYR A 227 -22.12 -7.50 -2.64
N GLU A 228 -23.07 -6.61 -2.37
CA GLU A 228 -22.86 -5.51 -1.43
C GLU A 228 -23.02 -6.02 0.01
N VAL A 229 -22.07 -5.65 0.87
CA VAL A 229 -22.00 -6.13 2.26
C VAL A 229 -21.81 -4.96 3.21
N SER A 230 -22.50 -4.98 4.35
CA SER A 230 -22.24 -4.08 5.46
C SER A 230 -21.18 -4.71 6.36
N LEU A 231 -19.99 -4.11 6.43
CA LEU A 231 -18.91 -4.61 7.28
C LEU A 231 -19.18 -4.25 8.74
N LEU A 232 -19.04 -5.21 9.66
CA LEU A 232 -19.42 -5.00 11.06
C LEU A 232 -18.40 -4.18 11.88
N PHE A 233 -17.18 -4.03 11.37
CA PHE A 233 -16.17 -3.18 12.00
C PHE A 233 -16.26 -1.71 11.56
N ASP A 234 -17.12 -1.41 10.57
CA ASP A 234 -17.36 -0.04 10.14
C ASP A 234 -18.09 0.72 11.27
N ALA A 235 -17.44 1.74 11.85
CA ALA A 235 -17.87 2.39 13.08
C ALA A 235 -18.94 3.48 12.86
N VAL A 236 -19.73 3.35 11.80
CA VAL A 236 -20.76 4.34 11.41
C VAL A 236 -22.07 4.09 12.15
N ASP A 237 -22.81 5.17 12.41
CA ASP A 237 -24.04 5.16 13.20
C ASP A 237 -25.11 4.17 12.64
N PRO A 238 -25.84 3.46 13.52
CA PRO A 238 -26.88 2.54 13.12
C PRO A 238 -28.01 3.26 12.35
N GLY A 239 -28.10 3.05 11.03
CA GLY A 239 -29.17 3.58 10.18
C GLY A 239 -28.72 4.05 8.80
N GLU A 240 -27.43 4.34 8.64
CA GLU A 240 -26.84 4.59 7.32
C GLU A 240 -26.32 3.28 6.74
N THR A 241 -26.99 2.76 5.71
CA THR A 241 -26.49 1.58 5.00
C THR A 241 -25.33 2.00 4.10
N ARG A 242 -24.09 1.94 4.59
CA ARG A 242 -22.92 1.94 3.69
C ARG A 242 -22.68 0.51 3.22
N ALA A 243 -23.35 0.20 2.13
CA ALA A 243 -22.99 -0.95 1.33
C ALA A 243 -21.53 -0.80 0.86
N SER A 244 -20.75 -1.87 1.03
CA SER A 244 -19.44 -1.99 0.40
C SER A 244 -19.56 -1.87 -1.12
N ARG A 245 -18.42 -1.69 -1.80
CA ARG A 245 -18.34 -2.04 -3.22
C ARG A 245 -18.70 -3.54 -3.41
N PRO A 246 -19.18 -3.96 -4.59
CA PRO A 246 -19.51 -5.37 -4.83
C PRO A 246 -18.31 -6.31 -4.58
N ILE A 247 -18.49 -7.25 -3.66
CA ILE A 247 -17.50 -8.22 -3.20
C ILE A 247 -17.76 -9.58 -3.84
N ARG A 248 -16.72 -10.23 -4.38
CA ARG A 248 -16.84 -11.59 -4.94
C ARG A 248 -17.09 -12.61 -3.85
N MET A 249 -17.96 -13.58 -4.16
CA MET A 249 -18.21 -14.74 -3.30
C MET A 249 -17.47 -15.96 -3.82
N MET A 250 -16.73 -16.64 -2.94
CA MET A 250 -16.17 -17.95 -3.19
C MET A 250 -17.32 -18.94 -3.41
N GLN A 251 -17.25 -19.67 -4.52
CA GLN A 251 -18.22 -20.71 -4.86
C GLN A 251 -17.58 -22.09 -4.70
N PRO A 252 -18.32 -23.11 -4.21
CA PRO A 252 -17.80 -24.47 -4.09
C PRO A 252 -17.33 -25.07 -5.43
N HIS A 253 -17.96 -24.66 -6.53
CA HIS A 253 -17.64 -25.12 -7.87
C HIS A 253 -17.97 -24.01 -8.88
N THR A 254 -17.02 -23.70 -9.77
CA THR A 254 -17.19 -22.67 -10.80
C THR A 254 -16.37 -23.01 -12.05
N GLY A 255 -16.86 -22.60 -13.22
CA GLY A 255 -16.27 -22.80 -14.54
C GLY A 255 -16.82 -21.79 -15.55
N PRO A 256 -16.46 -21.86 -16.84
CA PRO A 256 -16.83 -20.83 -17.82
C PRO A 256 -18.34 -20.55 -17.97
N ASP A 257 -19.19 -21.57 -17.81
CA ASP A 257 -20.67 -21.44 -17.87
C ASP A 257 -21.36 -22.55 -17.05
N TYR A 258 -20.74 -22.97 -15.94
CA TYR A 258 -21.29 -23.97 -15.05
C TYR A 258 -20.76 -23.75 -13.64
N GLY A 259 -21.48 -24.24 -12.63
CA GLY A 259 -21.05 -24.13 -11.25
C GLY A 259 -22.17 -24.29 -10.24
N MET A 260 -21.85 -23.93 -9.00
CA MET A 260 -22.79 -23.87 -7.89
C MET A 260 -22.84 -22.45 -7.34
N HIS A 261 -23.97 -21.78 -7.52
CA HIS A 261 -24.25 -20.48 -6.90
C HIS A 261 -25.48 -20.62 -6.02
N PHE A 262 -25.30 -20.48 -4.71
CA PHE A 262 -26.41 -20.38 -3.76
C PHE A 262 -26.55 -18.92 -3.31
N PRO A 263 -27.58 -18.19 -3.79
CA PRO A 263 -27.63 -16.76 -3.53
C PRO A 263 -27.81 -16.46 -2.05
N LEU A 264 -26.88 -15.69 -1.50
CA LEU A 264 -26.98 -15.21 -0.12
C LEU A 264 -28.10 -14.18 0.00
N LYS A 265 -28.87 -14.26 1.07
CA LYS A 265 -30.02 -13.39 1.29
C LYS A 265 -29.67 -12.22 2.22
N PRO A 266 -30.35 -11.08 2.09
CA PRO A 266 -30.15 -9.95 3.00
C PRO A 266 -30.27 -10.35 4.47
N GLY A 267 -29.39 -9.81 5.32
CA GLY A 267 -29.30 -10.20 6.72
C GLY A 267 -28.49 -11.47 6.99
N THR A 268 -28.04 -12.19 5.95
CA THR A 268 -27.12 -13.34 6.13
C THR A 268 -25.75 -12.83 6.56
N GLU A 269 -25.23 -13.40 7.64
CA GLU A 269 -23.87 -13.15 8.10
C GLU A 269 -22.85 -13.92 7.24
N VAL A 270 -21.78 -13.23 6.86
CA VAL A 270 -20.72 -13.77 6.01
C VAL A 270 -19.34 -13.52 6.63
N ALA A 271 -18.43 -14.44 6.38
CA ALA A 271 -17.00 -14.23 6.58
C ALA A 271 -16.37 -13.67 5.31
N ILE A 272 -15.50 -12.68 5.49
CA ILE A 272 -14.78 -11.97 4.45
C ILE A 272 -13.29 -12.12 4.73
N ALA A 273 -12.57 -12.66 3.74
CA ALA A 273 -11.12 -12.68 3.72
C ALA A 273 -10.60 -11.58 2.81
N PHE A 274 -9.33 -11.20 3.01
CA PHE A 274 -8.66 -10.17 2.25
C PHE A 274 -7.47 -10.77 1.50
N ILE A 275 -7.42 -10.65 0.18
CA ILE A 275 -6.35 -11.26 -0.63
C ILE A 275 -5.01 -10.64 -0.21
N ASN A 276 -4.03 -11.47 0.19
CA ASN A 276 -2.75 -11.03 0.77
C ASN A 276 -2.87 -10.16 2.04
N GLY A 277 -4.04 -10.16 2.68
CA GLY A 277 -4.39 -9.28 3.78
C GLY A 277 -4.69 -7.84 3.38
N ASP A 278 -4.82 -7.55 2.08
CA ASP A 278 -5.12 -6.21 1.56
C ASP A 278 -6.59 -5.83 1.83
N PRO A 279 -6.87 -4.82 2.68
CA PRO A 279 -8.22 -4.36 3.00
C PRO A 279 -9.07 -4.03 1.77
N ASP A 280 -8.44 -3.66 0.65
CA ASP A 280 -9.10 -3.26 -0.58
C ASP A 280 -9.44 -4.44 -1.49
N ARG A 281 -9.04 -5.66 -1.11
CA ARG A 281 -9.29 -6.91 -1.84
C ARG A 281 -10.15 -7.91 -1.05
N PRO A 282 -11.36 -7.52 -0.61
CA PRO A 282 -12.23 -8.43 0.10
C PRO A 282 -12.78 -9.54 -0.82
N VAL A 283 -13.00 -10.71 -0.25
CA VAL A 283 -13.67 -11.86 -0.86
C VAL A 283 -14.53 -12.53 0.22
N ILE A 284 -15.81 -12.74 -0.06
CA ILE A 284 -16.68 -13.54 0.81
C ILE A 284 -16.24 -14.99 0.69
N VAL A 285 -15.80 -15.60 1.79
CA VAL A 285 -15.35 -17.00 1.82
C VAL A 285 -16.46 -17.98 2.18
N GLY A 286 -17.54 -17.48 2.80
CA GLY A 286 -18.71 -18.29 3.12
C GLY A 286 -19.69 -17.57 4.03
N SER A 287 -20.89 -18.14 4.16
CA SER A 287 -21.89 -17.71 5.14
C SER A 287 -21.67 -18.40 6.48
N ILE A 288 -21.86 -17.66 7.58
CA ILE A 288 -21.72 -18.18 8.94
C ILE A 288 -23.11 -18.24 9.59
N PRO A 289 -23.57 -19.42 10.05
CA PRO A 289 -24.81 -19.52 10.82
C PRO A 289 -24.71 -18.81 12.17
N ASN A 290 -25.80 -18.16 12.57
CA ASN A 290 -25.93 -17.53 13.88
C ASN A 290 -27.34 -17.83 14.46
N PRO A 291 -27.69 -17.39 15.68
CA PRO A 291 -29.00 -17.67 16.26
C PRO A 291 -30.20 -17.13 15.47
N ILE A 292 -30.02 -16.07 14.68
CA ILE A 292 -31.05 -15.47 13.82
C ILE A 292 -31.18 -16.28 12.52
N THR A 293 -30.07 -16.71 11.92
CA THR A 293 -29.98 -17.53 10.71
C THR A 293 -29.32 -18.89 11.00
N PRO A 294 -30.05 -19.84 11.64
CA PRO A 294 -29.48 -21.08 12.12
C PRO A 294 -29.20 -22.09 10.99
N SER A 295 -28.24 -22.97 11.24
CA SER A 295 -27.94 -24.11 10.35
C SER A 295 -29.18 -25.02 10.15
N PRO A 296 -29.36 -25.61 8.95
CA PRO A 296 -30.35 -26.65 8.71
C PRO A 296 -30.15 -27.91 9.58
N VAL A 297 -28.90 -28.26 9.88
CA VAL A 297 -28.51 -29.40 10.72
C VAL A 297 -28.23 -28.90 12.14
N ARG A 298 -28.95 -29.45 13.13
CA ARG A 298 -28.87 -29.03 14.54
C ARG A 298 -29.07 -30.21 15.47
N GLY A 299 -28.19 -30.34 16.48
CA GLY A 299 -28.35 -31.36 17.53
C GLY A 299 -29.71 -31.33 18.23
N SER A 300 -30.29 -30.13 18.43
CA SER A 300 -31.62 -29.98 19.03
C SER A 300 -32.77 -30.54 18.19
N ARG A 301 -32.54 -30.83 16.89
CA ARG A 301 -33.50 -31.48 16.00
C ARG A 301 -33.22 -32.97 15.82
N LEU A 302 -32.24 -33.52 16.53
CA LEU A 302 -31.81 -34.91 16.43
C LEU A 302 -31.54 -35.34 14.98
N ASN A 303 -31.00 -34.44 14.14
CA ASN A 303 -30.76 -34.67 12.72
C ASN A 303 -29.27 -34.60 12.35
N THR A 304 -28.38 -34.96 13.27
CA THR A 304 -26.91 -34.86 13.12
C THR A 304 -26.32 -35.83 12.11
N SER A 305 -27.04 -36.90 11.77
CA SER A 305 -26.71 -37.90 10.73
C SER A 305 -27.08 -37.48 9.31
N ARG A 306 -27.70 -36.30 9.15
CA ARG A 306 -28.25 -35.87 7.87
C ARG A 306 -27.39 -34.83 7.17
N ASN A 307 -27.11 -35.08 5.90
CA ASN A 307 -26.51 -34.13 4.97
C ASN A 307 -27.64 -33.40 4.21
N ILE A 308 -27.79 -32.09 4.44
CA ILE A 308 -28.97 -31.33 4.00
C ILE A 308 -28.58 -30.13 3.13
N LEU A 309 -29.19 -30.03 1.95
CA LEU A 309 -29.28 -28.81 1.14
C LEU A 309 -30.73 -28.35 1.12
N LYS A 310 -31.01 -27.20 1.75
CA LYS A 310 -32.36 -26.64 1.84
C LYS A 310 -32.41 -25.24 1.26
N SER A 311 -33.28 -25.03 0.28
CA SER A 311 -33.58 -23.71 -0.26
C SER A 311 -34.54 -22.92 0.66
N MET A 312 -34.57 -21.59 0.49
CA MET A 312 -35.47 -20.70 1.24
C MET A 312 -36.96 -21.05 1.05
N SER A 313 -37.34 -21.49 -0.16
CA SER A 313 -38.72 -21.89 -0.47
C SER A 313 -39.15 -23.21 0.18
N GLY A 314 -38.18 -23.99 0.69
CA GLY A 314 -38.44 -25.29 1.32
C GLY A 314 -38.04 -26.50 0.48
N VAL A 315 -37.60 -26.34 -0.78
CA VAL A 315 -37.03 -27.45 -1.56
C VAL A 315 -35.81 -28.01 -0.84
N LEU A 316 -35.76 -29.34 -0.68
CA LEU A 316 -34.84 -30.07 0.18
C LEU A 316 -34.21 -31.23 -0.60
N LEU A 317 -32.89 -31.33 -0.56
CA LEU A 317 -32.13 -32.53 -0.86
C LEU A 317 -31.52 -33.03 0.45
N GLU A 318 -31.77 -34.29 0.80
CA GLU A 318 -31.36 -34.90 2.06
C GLU A 318 -30.74 -36.27 1.79
N MET A 319 -29.59 -36.52 2.41
CA MET A 319 -28.94 -37.83 2.45
C MET A 319 -28.73 -38.18 3.92
N ASP A 320 -29.30 -39.30 4.36
CA ASP A 320 -29.22 -39.78 5.75
C ASP A 320 -28.17 -40.89 5.84
N ASP A 321 -27.23 -40.74 6.77
CA ASP A 321 -26.16 -41.70 7.00
C ASP A 321 -26.57 -42.80 8.02
N ASP A 322 -27.75 -42.68 8.65
CA ASP A 322 -28.32 -43.71 9.53
C ASP A 322 -28.96 -44.84 8.68
N ALA A 323 -28.12 -45.68 8.06
CA ALA A 323 -28.51 -46.90 7.35
C ALA A 323 -28.41 -48.16 8.24
#